data_AF-A0A2H9PUX0-F1
#
_entry.id   AF-A0A2H9PUX0-F1
#
_cell.length_a   1.000
_cell.length_b   1.000
_cell.length_c   1.000
_cell.angle_alpha   90.00
_cell.angle_beta   90.00
_cell.angle_gamma   90.00
#
_symmetry.space_group_name_H-M   'P 1'
#
loop_
_entity.id
_entity.type
_entity.pdbx_description
1 polymer ?
#
loop_
_entity_poly.entity_id
_entity_poly.type
_entity_poly.pdbx_seq_one_letter_code
_entity_poly.pdbx_strand_id
1 'polypeptide(L)'
;IADANQPITYAPRVWPAEILYQDVAQRNQVDILKRNAQMLLKQGGTAFLCCKARSIDVARNPADIFAQVRGELKGMFQILEELDLRPFTMDHRFYVMRKL
;
A
#
# COMPACT_ATOMS: atom_id res chain seq x y z
N ILE A 1 10.66 9.83 15.05
CA ILE A 1 9.60 9.06 14.34
C ILE A 1 8.73 10.08 13.60
N ALA A 2 8.44 9.85 12.32
CA ALA A 2 7.79 10.81 11.41
C ALA A 2 6.45 10.26 10.86
N ASP A 3 5.60 11.14 10.33
CA ASP A 3 4.28 10.79 9.77
C ASP A 3 4.39 10.24 8.35
N ALA A 4 3.95 9.01 8.12
CA ALA A 4 4.01 8.33 6.83
C ALA A 4 3.31 9.11 5.69
N ASN A 5 2.33 9.97 6.00
CA ASN A 5 1.67 10.83 5.01
C ASN A 5 2.60 11.90 4.41
N GLN A 6 3.71 12.20 5.08
CA GLN A 6 4.63 13.29 4.75
C GLN A 6 6.07 12.76 4.51
N PRO A 7 6.30 11.91 3.49
CA PRO A 7 7.61 11.31 3.23
C PRO A 7 8.74 12.31 3.02
N ILE A 8 8.43 13.52 2.54
CA ILE A 8 9.41 14.61 2.43
C ILE A 8 10.13 14.95 3.74
N THR A 9 9.47 14.76 4.89
CA THR A 9 10.04 15.10 6.21
C THR A 9 11.12 14.12 6.67
N TYR A 10 11.16 12.90 6.12
CA TYR A 10 12.13 11.86 6.48
C TYR A 10 12.92 11.30 5.30
N ALA A 11 12.52 11.55 4.06
CA ALA A 11 13.24 11.09 2.87
C ALA A 11 14.74 11.45 2.86
N PRO A 12 15.19 12.65 3.32
CA PRO A 12 16.63 12.95 3.38
C PRO A 12 17.43 12.04 4.32
N ARG A 13 16.76 11.30 5.21
CA ARG A 13 17.37 10.39 6.19
C ARG A 13 17.22 8.92 5.81
N VAL A 14 16.54 8.62 4.70
CA VAL A 14 16.23 7.25 4.27
C VAL A 14 16.87 7.01 2.92
N TRP A 15 17.68 5.96 2.83
CA TRP A 15 18.28 5.57 1.55
C TRP A 15 17.24 4.89 0.66
N PRO A 16 17.39 4.97 -0.68
CA PRO A 16 16.49 4.27 -1.59
C PRO A 16 16.39 2.79 -1.25
N ALA A 17 15.17 2.32 -1.03
CA ALA A 17 14.85 0.97 -0.62
C ALA A 17 14.60 0.05 -1.82
N GLU A 18 14.94 -1.23 -1.66
CA GLU A 18 14.56 -2.32 -2.56
C GLU A 18 13.13 -2.80 -2.29
N ILE A 19 12.70 -2.71 -1.03
CA ILE A 19 11.42 -3.19 -0.53
C ILE A 19 10.73 -2.09 0.27
N LEU A 20 9.46 -1.85 -0.01
CA LEU A 20 8.56 -1.03 0.80
C LEU A 20 7.44 -1.91 1.36
N TYR A 21 7.33 -2.00 2.68
CA TYR A 21 6.22 -2.70 3.35
C TYR A 21 5.32 -1.70 4.05
N GLN A 22 4.01 -1.80 3.81
CA GLN A 22 3.02 -0.95 4.46
C GLN A 22 1.95 -1.78 5.17
N ASP A 23 1.86 -1.59 6.49
CA ASP A 23 0.75 -2.03 7.34
C ASP A 23 0.21 -0.85 8.16
N VAL A 24 -0.52 0.05 7.49
CA VAL A 24 -1.05 1.29 8.08
C VAL A 24 -2.56 1.28 8.02
N ALA A 25 -3.22 1.44 9.17
CA ALA A 25 -4.67 1.50 9.30
C ALA A 25 -5.22 2.93 9.14
N GLN A 26 -5.16 3.49 7.92
CA GLN A 26 -5.74 4.80 7.60
C GLN A 26 -6.75 4.70 6.44
N ARG A 27 -7.47 5.79 6.15
CA ARG A 27 -8.43 5.80 5.03
C ARG A 27 -7.74 5.87 3.66
N ASN A 28 -6.63 6.58 3.59
CA ASN A 28 -5.86 6.91 2.38
C ASN A 28 -4.62 6.00 2.21
N GLN A 29 -4.73 4.71 2.52
CA GLN A 29 -3.58 3.79 2.53
C GLN A 29 -2.83 3.77 1.19
N VAL A 30 -3.56 3.78 0.08
CA VAL A 30 -2.97 3.75 -1.25
C VAL A 30 -2.17 5.02 -1.54
N ASP A 31 -2.66 6.18 -1.11
CA ASP A 31 -1.94 7.46 -1.28
C ASP A 31 -0.64 7.48 -0.48
N ILE A 32 -0.68 7.00 0.77
CA ILE A 32 0.52 6.89 1.61
C ILE A 32 1.55 5.99 0.94
N LEU A 33 1.12 4.83 0.43
CA LEU A 33 1.99 3.87 -0.25
C LEU A 33 2.64 4.52 -1.47
N LYS A 34 1.85 5.16 -2.34
CA LYS A 34 2.34 5.80 -3.55
C LYS A 34 3.34 6.91 -3.28
N ARG A 35 3.05 7.80 -2.32
CA ARG A 35 3.97 8.90 -1.95
C ARG A 35 5.30 8.36 -1.43
N ASN A 36 5.25 7.33 -0.58
CA ASN A 36 6.45 6.66 -0.08
C ASN A 36 7.22 5.96 -1.20
N ALA A 37 6.54 5.20 -2.04
CA ALA A 37 7.17 4.49 -3.14
C ALA A 37 7.81 5.46 -4.15
N GLN A 38 7.16 6.58 -4.43
CA GLN A 38 7.70 7.60 -5.33
C GLN A 38 9.03 8.16 -4.82
N MET A 39 9.13 8.44 -3.53
CA MET A 39 10.32 9.07 -2.94
C MET A 39 11.41 8.08 -2.53
N LEU A 40 11.02 6.86 -2.12
CA LEU A 40 11.89 5.96 -1.37
C LEU A 40 12.09 4.60 -2.02
N LEU A 41 11.17 4.12 -2.87
CA LEU A 41 11.29 2.81 -3.50
C LEU A 41 11.96 2.95 -4.88
N LYS A 42 13.00 2.15 -5.13
CA LYS A 42 13.67 2.12 -6.44
C LYS A 42 12.73 1.63 -7.55
N GLN A 43 13.00 2.02 -8.78
CA GLN A 43 12.35 1.40 -9.95
C GLN A 43 12.65 -0.09 -9.99
N GLY A 44 11.63 -0.91 -10.26
CA GLY A 44 11.73 -2.37 -10.16
C GLY A 44 11.71 -2.92 -8.73
N GLY A 45 11.72 -2.06 -7.70
CA GLY A 45 11.60 -2.46 -6.29
C GLY A 45 10.23 -3.06 -5.96
N THR A 46 10.15 -3.80 -4.87
CA THR A 46 8.94 -4.51 -4.44
C THR A 46 8.17 -3.71 -3.39
N ALA A 47 6.86 -3.58 -3.57
CA ALA A 47 5.95 -2.99 -2.60
C ALA A 47 4.98 -4.05 -2.06
N PHE A 48 4.80 -4.04 -0.74
CA PHE A 48 3.82 -4.86 -0.05
C PHE A 48 2.78 -3.95 0.62
N LEU A 49 1.50 -4.26 0.43
CA LEU A 49 0.40 -3.53 1.06
C LEU A 49 -0.53 -4.49 1.79
N CYS A 50 -0.63 -4.32 3.10
CA CYS A 50 -1.71 -4.90 3.90
C CYS A 50 -2.93 -3.96 3.86
N CYS A 51 -3.86 -4.22 2.94
CA CYS A 51 -5.05 -3.40 2.76
C CYS A 51 -6.16 -3.84 3.73
N LYS A 52 -6.46 -2.99 4.71
CA LYS A 52 -7.52 -3.21 5.70
C LYS A 52 -8.80 -2.50 5.26
N ALA A 53 -9.75 -3.21 4.66
CA ALA A 53 -10.93 -2.59 4.07
C ALA A 53 -11.72 -1.76 5.09
N ARG A 54 -11.86 -2.26 6.32
CA ARG A 54 -12.58 -1.57 7.40
C ARG A 54 -11.89 -0.31 7.92
N SER A 55 -10.59 -0.15 7.69
CA SER A 55 -9.89 1.12 7.99
C SER A 55 -10.10 2.17 6.90
N ILE A 56 -10.45 1.74 5.67
CA ILE A 56 -10.80 2.63 4.56
C ILE A 56 -12.23 3.13 4.73
N ASP A 57 -13.18 2.20 4.81
CA ASP A 57 -14.59 2.52 5.00
C ASP A 57 -15.30 1.33 5.65
N VAL A 58 -15.91 1.57 6.81
CA VAL A 58 -16.62 0.53 7.58
C VAL A 58 -17.97 0.17 6.95
N ALA A 59 -18.63 1.10 6.26
CA ALA A 59 -19.98 0.94 5.75
C ALA A 59 -20.02 0.28 4.36
N ARG A 60 -18.95 0.41 3.58
CA ARG A 60 -18.85 -0.15 2.22
C ARG A 60 -18.55 -1.66 2.24
N ASN A 61 -18.92 -2.32 1.15
CA ASN A 61 -18.57 -3.72 0.93
C ASN A 61 -17.04 -3.83 0.68
N PRO A 62 -16.33 -4.71 1.42
CA PRO A 62 -14.89 -4.93 1.22
C PRO A 62 -14.50 -5.25 -0.23
N ALA A 63 -15.33 -6.01 -0.95
CA ALA A 63 -15.05 -6.36 -2.35
C ALA A 63 -14.95 -5.12 -3.26
N ASP A 64 -15.83 -4.14 -3.05
CA ASP A 64 -15.84 -2.88 -3.80
C ASP A 64 -14.62 -2.02 -3.44
N ILE A 65 -14.24 -2.01 -2.16
CA ILE A 65 -13.03 -1.32 -1.70
C ILE A 65 -11.79 -1.95 -2.36
N PHE A 66 -11.67 -3.27 -2.38
CA PHE A 66 -10.52 -3.94 -3.02
C PHE A 66 -10.48 -3.71 -4.53
N ALA A 67 -11.64 -3.67 -5.20
CA ALA A 67 -11.71 -3.31 -6.61
C ALA A 67 -11.22 -1.88 -6.88
N GLN A 68 -11.61 -0.92 -6.03
CA GLN A 68 -11.12 0.46 -6.08
C GLN A 68 -9.61 0.52 -5.84
N VAL A 69 -9.11 -0.12 -4.77
CA VAL A 69 -7.68 -0.15 -4.42
C VAL A 69 -6.84 -0.73 -5.57
N ARG A 70 -7.26 -1.85 -6.17
CA ARG A 70 -6.61 -2.38 -7.39
C ARG A 70 -6.55 -1.35 -8.51
N GLY A 71 -7.64 -0.63 -8.74
CA GLY A 71 -7.72 0.43 -9.75
C GLY A 71 -6.73 1.56 -9.46
N GLU A 72 -6.63 1.99 -8.21
CA GLU A 72 -5.69 3.02 -7.79
C GLU A 72 -4.24 2.56 -7.89
N LEU A 73 -3.91 1.30 -7.59
CA LEU A 73 -2.53 0.81 -7.64
C LEU A 73 -1.98 0.72 -9.07
N LYS A 74 -2.85 0.58 -10.08
CA LYS A 74 -2.46 0.56 -11.50
C LYS A 74 -1.73 1.85 -11.89
N GLY A 75 -0.81 1.73 -12.83
CA GLY A 75 -0.04 2.85 -13.39
C GLY A 75 1.28 3.13 -12.66
N MET A 76 1.34 2.93 -11.34
CA MET A 76 2.61 2.98 -10.58
C MET A 76 3.17 1.58 -10.29
N PHE A 77 2.29 0.59 -10.17
CA PHE A 77 2.67 -0.76 -9.78
C PHE A 77 2.14 -1.80 -10.76
N GLN A 78 2.95 -2.84 -10.97
CA GLN A 78 2.51 -4.14 -11.45
C GLN A 78 2.11 -4.97 -10.23
N ILE A 79 0.84 -5.36 -10.14
CA ILE A 79 0.39 -6.32 -9.11
C ILE A 79 0.88 -7.71 -9.52
N LEU A 80 1.72 -8.30 -8.68
CA LEU A 80 2.23 -9.66 -8.86
C LEU A 80 1.31 -10.68 -8.21
N GLU A 81 0.85 -10.39 -7.00
CA GLU A 81 -0.07 -11.24 -6.25
C GLU A 81 -1.08 -10.40 -5.45
N GLU A 82 -2.29 -10.95 -5.30
CA GLU A 82 -3.32 -10.46 -4.38
C GLU A 82 -3.83 -11.64 -3.55
N LEU A 83 -3.58 -11.61 -2.25
CA LEU A 83 -3.90 -12.70 -1.34
C LEU A 83 -5.06 -12.30 -0.43
N ASP A 84 -6.03 -13.21 -0.28
CA ASP A 84 -7.02 -13.17 0.79
C ASP A 84 -6.38 -13.71 2.07
N LEU A 85 -6.45 -12.95 3.17
CA LEU A 85 -5.80 -13.35 4.42
C LEU A 85 -6.72 -14.18 5.34
N ARG A 86 -7.90 -14.60 4.88
CA ARG A 86 -8.73 -15.55 5.63
C ARG A 86 -8.04 -16.92 5.71
N PRO A 87 -8.15 -17.62 6.86
CA PRO A 87 -8.98 -17.30 8.03
C PRO A 87 -8.30 -16.41 9.09
N PHE A 88 -7.06 -15.98 8.89
CA PHE A 88 -6.27 -15.28 9.92
C PHE A 88 -6.79 -13.88 10.24
N THR A 89 -7.23 -13.14 9.21
CA THR A 89 -7.87 -11.84 9.39
C THR A 89 -8.99 -11.64 8.36
N MET A 90 -10.08 -11.03 8.81
CA MET A 90 -11.27 -10.76 7.99
C MET A 90 -11.13 -9.42 7.29
N ASP A 91 -11.68 -9.31 6.08
CA ASP A 91 -11.73 -8.05 5.31
C ASP A 91 -10.35 -7.42 5.05
N HIS A 92 -9.32 -8.25 4.88
CA HIS A 92 -7.98 -7.85 4.49
C HIS A 92 -7.57 -8.48 3.15
N ARG A 93 -6.81 -7.71 2.37
CA ARG A 93 -6.06 -8.20 1.21
C ARG A 93 -4.60 -7.85 1.34
N PHE A 94 -3.73 -8.78 0.98
CA PHE A 94 -2.31 -8.52 0.89
C PHE A 94 -1.90 -8.43 -0.58
N TYR A 95 -1.32 -7.30 -0.96
CA TYR A 95 -0.85 -7.09 -2.32
C TYR A 95 0.67 -7.18 -2.36
N VAL A 96 1.19 -8.01 -3.28
CA VAL A 96 2.60 -8.05 -3.66
C VAL A 96 2.72 -7.36 -5.01
N MET A 97 3.60 -6.37 -5.10
CA MET A 97 3.66 -5.47 -6.24
C MET A 97 5.09 -5.15 -6.61
N ARG A 98 5.35 -4.91 -7.90
CA ARG A 98 6.60 -4.33 -8.38
C ARG A 98 6.36 -2.91 -8.87
N LYS A 99 7.22 -1.97 -8.48
CA LYS A 99 7.19 -0.59 -8.98
C LYS A 99 7.61 -0.55 -10.44
N LEU A 100 6.78 0.05 -11.28
CA LEU A 100 7.02 0.25 -12.71
C LEU A 100 8.02 1.39 -12.93
#